data_AF-A0A7S3BA82-F1
#
_entry.id   AF-A0A7S3BA82-F1
#
_cell.length_a   1.000
_cell.length_b   1.000
_cell.length_c   1.000
_cell.angle_alpha   90.00
_cell.angle_beta   90.00
_cell.angle_gamma   90.00
#
_symmetry.space_group_name_H-M   'P 1'
#
loop_
_entity.id
_entity.type
_entity.pdbx_description
1 polymer ?
#
loop_
_entity_poly.entity_id
_entity_poly.type
_entity_poly.pdbx_seq_one_letter_code
_entity_poly.pdbx_strand_id
1 'polypeptide(L)'
;RRGTSSRAVEVCRVTIDGPSTLVTRSIGDWDAARACVPQPDISRFELRAGGHARVILASDGLWDFLTTAQAVEIVRSAASAQQAANRLGRLALQRSNAKYERLKDDVSVIVVDVDLRSDEARVAAPPPPQQCCVVS
;
A
#
# COMPACT_ATOMS: atom_id res chain seq x y z
N ARG A 1 -28.87 -55.84 -14.45
CA ARG A 1 -27.44 -55.80 -14.82
C ARG A 1 -27.08 -54.35 -15.15
N ARG A 2 -25.95 -53.89 -14.61
CA ARG A 2 -25.13 -52.65 -14.80
C ARG A 2 -25.48 -51.75 -16.00
N GLY A 3 -25.32 -50.44 -15.95
CA GLY A 3 -24.67 -49.60 -14.93
C GLY A 3 -24.70 -48.12 -15.34
N THR A 4 -24.77 -47.24 -14.35
CA THR A 4 -24.64 -45.79 -14.51
C THR A 4 -23.15 -45.42 -14.55
N SER A 5 -22.68 -44.91 -15.68
CA SER A 5 -21.31 -44.43 -15.85
C SER A 5 -21.18 -43.02 -15.28
N SER A 6 -20.80 -42.88 -14.01
CA SER A 6 -20.39 -41.60 -13.44
C SER A 6 -19.03 -41.20 -14.01
N ARG A 7 -18.97 -40.11 -14.79
CA ARG A 7 -17.70 -39.48 -15.17
C ARG A 7 -17.02 -38.96 -13.91
N ALA A 8 -15.89 -39.55 -13.55
CA ALA A 8 -15.03 -39.00 -12.51
C ALA A 8 -14.46 -37.68 -13.02
N VAL A 9 -14.70 -36.60 -12.27
CA VAL A 9 -13.98 -35.34 -12.45
C VAL A 9 -12.62 -35.53 -11.80
N GLU A 10 -11.57 -35.64 -12.61
CA GLU A 10 -10.21 -35.73 -12.12
C GLU A 10 -9.77 -34.33 -11.68
N VAL A 11 -9.76 -34.11 -10.36
CA VAL A 11 -9.22 -32.89 -9.77
C VAL A 11 -7.71 -33.07 -9.69
N CYS A 12 -7.00 -32.61 -10.72
CA CYS A 12 -5.55 -32.58 -10.72
C CYS A 12 -5.09 -31.49 -9.74
N ARG A 13 -4.68 -31.89 -8.53
CA ARG A 13 -4.11 -30.98 -7.53
C ARG A 13 -2.71 -30.57 -8.00
N VAL A 14 -2.60 -29.40 -8.61
CA VAL A 14 -1.31 -28.78 -8.91
C VAL A 14 -0.68 -28.34 -7.59
N THR A 15 0.30 -29.08 -7.11
CA THR A 15 1.17 -28.64 -6.01
C THR A 15 2.26 -27.75 -6.58
N ILE A 16 2.36 -26.53 -6.06
CA ILE A 16 3.46 -25.63 -6.36
C ILE A 16 4.49 -25.85 -5.27
N ASP A 17 5.67 -26.37 -5.63
CA ASP A 17 6.77 -26.58 -4.69
C ASP A 17 7.46 -25.24 -4.37
N GLY A 18 7.74 -25.00 -3.08
CA GLY A 18 8.42 -23.80 -2.56
C GLY A 18 7.65 -23.09 -1.43
N PRO A 19 8.32 -22.29 -0.58
CA PRO A 19 7.65 -21.43 0.39
C PRO A 19 6.66 -20.48 -0.29
N SER A 20 5.54 -20.24 0.39
CA SER A 20 4.53 -19.27 -0.03
C SER A 20 4.81 -17.91 0.61
N THR A 21 4.92 -16.88 -0.22
CA THR A 21 5.20 -15.50 0.21
C THR A 21 3.94 -14.64 0.32
N LEU A 22 2.75 -15.26 0.15
CA LEU A 22 1.43 -14.61 0.14
C LEU A 22 1.26 -13.49 -0.90
N VAL A 23 2.22 -13.34 -1.82
CA VAL A 23 2.21 -12.43 -2.95
C VAL A 23 2.54 -13.19 -4.23
N THR A 24 2.11 -12.68 -5.37
CA THR A 24 2.46 -13.25 -6.69
C THR A 24 3.64 -12.52 -7.35
N ARG A 25 4.16 -11.48 -6.69
CA ARG A 25 5.26 -10.66 -7.20
C ARG A 25 6.21 -10.28 -6.07
N SER A 26 7.49 -10.56 -6.24
CA SER A 26 8.54 -10.23 -5.26
C SER A 26 9.93 -10.29 -5.91
N ILE A 27 10.92 -9.75 -5.21
CA ILE A 27 12.32 -9.73 -5.64
C ILE A 27 13.13 -10.57 -4.65
N GLY A 28 13.97 -11.48 -5.15
CA GLY A 28 14.94 -12.20 -4.32
C GLY A 28 14.45 -13.54 -3.74
N ASP A 29 13.18 -13.90 -3.92
CA ASP A 29 12.62 -15.17 -3.43
C ASP A 29 12.99 -16.34 -4.35
N TRP A 30 14.28 -16.70 -4.32
CA TRP A 30 14.87 -17.70 -5.22
C TRP A 30 14.29 -19.11 -5.06
N ASP A 31 13.85 -19.46 -3.85
CA ASP A 31 13.27 -20.76 -3.52
C ASP A 31 11.74 -20.78 -3.58
N ALA A 32 11.09 -19.63 -3.74
CA ALA A 32 9.63 -19.55 -3.76
C ALA A 32 8.99 -20.28 -4.95
N ALA A 33 7.69 -20.54 -4.79
CA ALA A 33 6.81 -21.01 -5.83
C ALA A 33 7.10 -20.34 -7.18
N ARG A 34 7.27 -21.13 -8.26
CA ARG A 34 7.54 -20.65 -9.64
C ARG A 34 6.50 -19.65 -10.20
N ALA A 35 5.43 -19.39 -9.46
CA ALA A 35 4.40 -18.41 -9.77
C ALA A 35 4.76 -16.97 -9.34
N CYS A 36 5.83 -16.75 -8.56
CA CYS A 36 6.24 -15.41 -8.15
C CYS A 36 7.14 -14.74 -9.19
N VAL A 37 6.78 -13.53 -9.64
CA VAL A 37 7.55 -12.79 -10.67
C VAL A 37 8.09 -11.46 -10.16
N PRO A 38 9.30 -11.03 -10.55
CA PRO A 38 9.90 -9.78 -10.07
C PRO A 38 9.41 -8.54 -10.82
N GLN A 39 8.62 -8.69 -11.88
CA GLN A 39 8.20 -7.59 -12.72
C GLN A 39 7.21 -6.67 -11.98
N PRO A 40 7.51 -5.38 -11.80
CA PRO A 40 6.59 -4.44 -11.17
C PRO A 40 5.44 -4.04 -12.11
N ASP A 41 4.36 -3.55 -11.52
CA ASP A 41 3.36 -2.77 -12.26
C ASP A 41 3.77 -1.30 -12.29
N ILE A 42 3.48 -0.60 -13.40
CA ILE A 42 3.91 0.78 -13.62
C ILE A 42 2.70 1.67 -13.89
N SER A 43 2.34 2.47 -12.89
CA SER A 43 1.33 3.52 -13.00
C SER A 43 1.97 4.91 -13.13
N ARG A 44 1.35 5.81 -13.90
CA ARG A 44 1.75 7.22 -14.01
C ARG A 44 0.59 8.12 -13.62
N PHE A 45 0.90 9.20 -12.90
CA PHE A 45 -0.07 10.19 -12.47
C PHE A 45 0.42 11.57 -12.89
N GLU A 46 -0.48 12.38 -13.44
CA GLU A 46 -0.17 13.76 -13.82
C GLU A 46 -0.53 14.70 -12.69
N LEU A 47 0.41 15.58 -12.35
CA LEU A 47 0.20 16.67 -11.41
C LEU A 47 -0.02 17.96 -12.19
N ARG A 48 -0.97 18.79 -11.74
CA ARG A 48 -1.22 20.08 -12.36
C ARG A 48 -0.01 21.01 -12.20
N ALA A 49 0.28 21.80 -13.23
CA ALA A 49 1.30 22.84 -13.17
C ALA A 49 0.99 23.83 -12.03
N GLY A 50 2.00 24.17 -11.23
CA GLY A 50 1.83 24.98 -10.02
C GLY A 50 1.05 24.28 -8.89
N GLY A 51 0.79 22.98 -9.02
CA GLY A 51 0.07 22.19 -8.03
C GLY A 51 0.95 21.74 -6.87
N HIS A 52 0.28 21.32 -5.79
CA HIS A 52 0.90 20.65 -4.65
C HIS A 52 0.16 19.33 -4.41
N ALA A 53 0.90 18.23 -4.27
CA ALA A 53 0.37 16.91 -3.99
C ALA A 53 1.14 16.25 -2.85
N ARG A 54 0.47 15.33 -2.14
CA ARG A 54 1.10 14.51 -1.12
C ARG A 54 0.93 13.03 -1.48
N VAL A 55 2.03 12.30 -1.53
CA VAL A 55 2.04 10.87 -1.88
C VAL A 55 2.22 10.05 -0.61
N ILE A 56 1.39 9.03 -0.43
CA ILE A 56 1.49 8.05 0.66
C ILE A 56 1.99 6.75 0.03
N LEU A 57 3.08 6.22 0.58
CA LEU A 57 3.57 4.88 0.29
C LEU A 57 3.68 4.13 1.62
N ALA A 58 3.06 2.97 1.74
CA ALA A 58 3.10 2.21 2.98
C ALA A 58 3.09 0.70 2.76
N SER A 59 3.58 -0.05 3.76
CA SER A 59 3.41 -1.50 3.82
C SER A 59 1.95 -1.88 4.11
N ASP A 60 1.58 -3.12 3.81
CA ASP A 60 0.31 -3.74 4.20
C ASP A 60 0.02 -3.65 5.69
N GLY A 61 1.05 -3.64 6.54
CA GLY A 61 0.93 -3.32 7.97
C GLY A 61 0.18 -2.01 8.29
N LEU A 62 0.15 -1.02 7.38
CA LEU A 62 -0.74 0.15 7.49
C LEU A 62 -2.15 -0.17 6.97
N TRP A 63 -2.22 -0.71 5.75
CA TRP A 63 -3.46 -0.88 4.99
C TRP A 63 -4.40 -1.93 5.57
N ASP A 64 -3.86 -2.87 6.36
CA ASP A 64 -4.62 -3.83 7.15
C ASP A 64 -5.52 -3.18 8.22
N PHE A 65 -5.19 -1.96 8.64
CA PHE A 65 -5.86 -1.28 9.75
C PHE A 65 -6.50 0.05 9.37
N LEU A 66 -6.08 0.68 8.26
CA LEU A 66 -6.61 1.96 7.80
C LEU A 66 -7.16 1.82 6.38
N THR A 67 -8.31 2.44 6.15
CA THR A 67 -8.80 2.60 4.78
C THR A 67 -8.07 3.74 4.09
N THR A 68 -8.01 3.69 2.75
CA THR A 68 -7.48 4.78 1.92
C THR A 68 -8.08 6.13 2.28
N ALA A 69 -9.41 6.19 2.49
CA ALA A 69 -10.09 7.43 2.87
C ALA A 69 -9.64 7.98 4.23
N GLN A 70 -9.46 7.12 5.23
CA GLN A 70 -8.95 7.53 6.54
C GLN A 70 -7.51 8.05 6.44
N ALA A 71 -6.67 7.35 5.66
CA ALA A 71 -5.30 7.78 5.46
C ALA A 71 -5.25 9.17 4.79
N VAL A 72 -6.01 9.37 3.72
CA VAL A 72 -6.14 10.66 3.03
C VAL A 72 -6.57 11.78 3.98
N GLU A 73 -7.56 11.55 4.84
CA GLU A 73 -8.02 12.57 5.79
C GLU A 73 -6.95 12.96 6.82
N ILE A 74 -6.25 11.98 7.38
CA ILE A 74 -5.13 12.21 8.32
C ILE A 74 -4.02 13.00 7.62
N VAL A 75 -3.75 12.66 6.38
CA VAL A 75 -2.69 13.26 5.58
C VAL A 75 -3.03 14.68 5.18
N ARG A 76 -4.27 14.99 4.78
CA ARG A 76 -4.71 16.35 4.44
C ARG A 76 -4.73 17.29 5.65
N SER A 77 -5.02 16.78 6.83
CA SER A 77 -5.06 17.55 8.09
C SER A 77 -3.70 17.71 8.79
N ALA A 78 -2.64 17.09 8.27
CA ALA A 78 -1.31 17.18 8.84
C ALA A 78 -0.51 18.36 8.26
N ALA A 79 0.14 19.11 9.15
CA ALA A 79 0.93 20.30 8.79
C ALA A 79 2.21 19.98 8.00
N SER A 80 2.76 18.77 8.16
CA SER A 80 3.96 18.32 7.43
C SER A 80 3.87 16.85 7.05
N ALA A 81 4.61 16.44 6.01
CA ALA A 81 4.73 15.04 5.62
C ALA A 81 5.18 14.14 6.78
N GLN A 82 6.17 14.56 7.57
CA GLN A 82 6.63 13.81 8.73
C GLN A 82 5.53 13.65 9.79
N GLN A 83 4.75 14.71 10.05
CA GLN A 83 3.63 14.62 10.98
C GLN A 83 2.56 13.65 10.46
N ALA A 84 2.26 13.69 9.16
CA ALA A 84 1.32 12.77 8.52
C ALA A 84 1.76 11.32 8.68
N ALA A 85 3.01 11.01 8.33
CA ALA A 85 3.58 9.66 8.46
C ALA A 85 3.53 9.16 9.91
N ASN A 86 3.91 10.01 10.87
CA ASN A 86 3.86 9.67 12.30
C ASN A 86 2.43 9.40 12.78
N ARG A 87 1.44 10.19 12.33
CA ARG A 87 0.03 9.99 12.68
C ARG A 87 -0.52 8.69 12.10
N LEU A 88 -0.23 8.40 10.83
CA LEU A 88 -0.63 7.15 10.17
C LEU A 88 -0.04 5.93 10.88
N GLY A 89 1.28 5.91 11.08
CA GLY A 89 1.96 4.79 11.72
C GLY A 89 1.47 4.55 13.15
N ARG A 90 1.34 5.60 13.97
CA ARG A 90 0.81 5.47 15.34
C ARG A 90 -0.61 4.92 15.38
N LEU A 91 -1.48 5.36 14.46
CA LEU A 91 -2.86 4.88 14.42
C LEU A 91 -2.92 3.40 14.03
N ALA A 92 -2.11 2.96 13.07
CA ALA A 92 -2.03 1.54 12.70
C ALA A 92 -1.51 0.69 13.86
N LEU A 93 -0.42 1.11 14.53
CA LEU A 93 0.11 0.42 15.70
C LEU A 93 -0.93 0.31 16.82
N GLN A 94 -1.67 1.40 17.09
CA GLN A 94 -2.74 1.40 18.09
C GLN A 94 -3.86 0.41 17.73
N ARG A 95 -4.29 0.38 16.46
CA ARG A 95 -5.34 -0.55 15.99
C ARG A 95 -4.88 -2.00 15.96
N SER A 96 -3.61 -2.25 15.61
CA SER A 96 -3.02 -3.58 15.70
C SER A 96 -3.04 -4.09 17.13
N ASN A 97 -2.52 -3.31 18.07
CA ASN A 97 -2.48 -3.70 19.48
C ASN A 97 -3.89 -3.85 20.06
N ALA A 98 -4.84 -2.98 19.70
CA ALA A 98 -6.23 -3.10 20.17
C ALA A 98 -6.95 -4.34 19.64
N LYS A 99 -6.61 -4.80 18.42
CA LYS A 99 -7.26 -5.95 17.78
C LYS A 99 -6.61 -7.29 18.12
N TYR A 100 -5.28 -7.31 18.27
CA TYR A 100 -4.51 -8.55 18.42
C TYR A 100 -3.71 -8.63 19.73
N GLU A 101 -3.78 -7.62 20.59
CA GLU A 101 -2.97 -7.48 21.82
C GLU A 101 -1.45 -7.50 21.57
N ARG A 102 -1.06 -7.32 20.30
CA ARG A 102 0.33 -7.26 19.84
C ARG A 102 0.42 -6.56 18.49
N LEU A 103 1.65 -6.30 18.07
CA LEU A 103 1.94 -5.94 16.70
C LEU A 103 1.70 -7.16 15.79
N LYS A 104 0.79 -7.03 14.83
CA LYS A 104 0.48 -8.06 13.84
C LYS A 104 1.62 -8.16 12.83
N ASP A 105 2.09 -7.01 12.34
CA ASP A 105 3.07 -6.87 11.27
C ASP A 105 3.84 -5.55 11.38
N ASP A 106 4.97 -5.45 10.67
CA ASP A 106 5.77 -4.23 10.61
C ASP A 106 5.06 -3.12 9.83
N VAL A 107 5.02 -1.94 10.43
CA VAL A 107 4.34 -0.77 9.85
C VAL A 107 5.38 0.23 9.36
N SER A 108 5.50 0.34 8.03
CA SER A 108 6.35 1.33 7.37
C SER A 108 5.49 2.32 6.57
N VAL A 109 5.72 3.62 6.77
CA VAL A 109 4.96 4.68 6.10
C VAL A 109 5.90 5.78 5.64
N ILE A 110 5.81 6.13 4.37
CA ILE A 110 6.51 7.24 3.75
C ILE A 110 5.47 8.21 3.21
N VAL A 111 5.67 9.49 3.53
CA VAL A 111 4.85 10.57 3.01
C VAL A 111 5.77 11.56 2.30
N VAL A 112 5.45 11.88 1.05
CA VAL A 112 6.24 12.78 0.21
C VAL A 112 5.41 13.99 -0.17
N ASP A 113 5.93 15.18 0.10
CA ASP A 113 5.37 16.44 -0.40
C ASP A 113 5.97 16.73 -1.78
N VAL A 114 5.10 16.76 -2.80
CA VAL A 114 5.46 17.12 -4.17
C VAL A 114 4.88 18.51 -4.46
N ASP A 115 5.74 19.51 -4.37
CA ASP A 115 5.40 20.88 -4.71
C ASP A 115 5.92 21.19 -6.11
N LEU A 116 5.05 21.64 -7.02
CA LEU A 116 5.38 22.07 -8.39
C LEU A 116 5.17 23.57 -8.58
N ARG A 117 5.01 24.33 -7.48
CA ARG A 117 4.98 25.79 -7.50
C ARG A 117 6.38 26.35 -7.78
N SER A 118 6.44 27.55 -8.36
CA SER A 118 7.68 28.32 -8.50
C SER A 118 8.30 28.63 -7.13
N ASP A 119 9.62 28.83 -7.07
CA ASP A 119 10.31 29.14 -5.82
C ASP A 119 9.75 30.40 -5.14
N GLU A 120 9.42 31.43 -5.92
CA GLU A 120 8.75 32.64 -5.42
C GLU A 120 7.42 32.32 -4.74
N ALA A 121 6.61 31.43 -5.34
CA ALA A 121 5.33 31.02 -4.77
C ALA A 121 5.47 30.11 -3.54
N ARG A 122 6.58 29.38 -3.40
CA ARG A 122 6.89 28.59 -2.19
C ARG A 122 7.30 29.48 -1.02
N VAL A 123 8.05 30.54 -1.30
CA VAL A 123 8.49 31.51 -0.30
C VAL A 123 7.34 32.44 0.11
N ALA A 124 6.51 32.85 -0.84
CA ALA A 124 5.42 33.80 -0.60
C ALA A 124 4.27 33.23 0.24
N ALA A 125 3.96 31.93 0.12
CA ALA A 125 2.85 31.34 0.84
C ALA A 125 3.08 29.86 1.20
N PRO A 126 2.65 29.42 2.40
CA PRO A 126 2.61 28.01 2.74
C PRO A 126 1.76 27.24 1.71
N PRO A 127 2.04 25.94 1.49
CA PRO A 127 1.32 25.14 0.52
C PRO A 127 -0.19 25.22 0.75
N PRO A 128 -1.00 25.41 -0.31
CA PRO A 128 -2.44 25.49 -0.16
C PRO A 128 -3.00 24.20 0.43
N PRO A 129 -4.14 24.25 1.15
CA PRO A 129 -4.81 23.06 1.66
C PRO A 129 -5.07 22.07 0.50
N GLN A 130 -4.55 20.85 0.67
CA GLN A 130 -4.08 19.98 -0.39
C GLN A 130 -5.19 19.46 -1.32
N GLN A 131 -4.91 19.46 -2.64
CA GLN A 131 -5.84 19.07 -3.71
C GLN A 131 -5.71 17.60 -4.17
N CYS A 132 -4.58 16.92 -3.96
CA CYS A 132 -4.38 15.55 -4.46
C CYS A 132 -3.56 14.69 -3.49
N CYS A 133 -4.10 13.51 -3.15
CA CYS A 133 -3.36 12.45 -2.45
C CYS A 133 -3.23 11.24 -3.39
N VAL A 134 -2.00 10.81 -3.66
CA VAL A 134 -1.74 9.55 -4.36
C VAL A 134 -1.46 8.50 -3.28
N VAL A 135 -2.13 7.36 -3.36
CA VAL A 135 -1.99 6.28 -2.39
C VAL A 135 -1.47 5.05 -3.10
N SER A 136 -0.38 4.49 -2.58
CA SER A 136 0.23 3.24 -3.03
C SER A 136 0.57 2.33 -1.86
#